data_AF-V7D7K8-F1
#
_entry.id   AF-V7D7K8-F1
#
_cell.length_a   1.000
_cell.length_b   1.000
_cell.length_c   1.000
_cell.angle_alpha   90.00
_cell.angle_beta   90.00
_cell.angle_gamma   90.00
#
_symmetry.space_group_name_H-M   'P 1'
#
loop_
_entity.id
_entity.type
_entity.pdbx_description
1 polymer ?
#
loop_
_entity_poly.entity_id
_entity_poly.type
_entity_poly.pdbx_seq_one_letter_code
_entity_poly.pdbx_strand_id
1 'polypeptide(L)'
;MMRIDAIWLATEPMDMRAGTETALARVVAVFGAAKPHCAYLFANRRANRMKVLVHDGVGIWLAARRLNQGKFHWPGTHRGLEVGLDAEQLQALVLGLPWQRVGANGAITVI
;
A
#
# COMPACT_ATOMS: atom_id res chain seq x y z
N MET A 1 0.01 -17.84 8.28
CA MET A 1 0.22 -16.54 7.63
C MET A 1 -1.12 -16.09 7.05
N MET A 2 -1.48 -14.82 7.13
CA MET A 2 -2.71 -14.29 6.51
C MET A 2 -2.58 -14.34 4.97
N ARG A 3 -3.61 -14.81 4.26
CA ARG A 3 -3.63 -14.89 2.79
C ARG A 3 -3.87 -13.50 2.19
N ILE A 4 -2.99 -13.08 1.27
CA ILE A 4 -3.08 -11.84 0.51
C ILE A 4 -2.80 -12.16 -0.96
N ASP A 5 -3.81 -11.95 -1.80
CA ASP A 5 -3.76 -12.25 -3.24
C ASP A 5 -3.39 -11.01 -4.06
N ALA A 6 -3.74 -9.81 -3.58
CA ALA A 6 -3.40 -8.55 -4.26
C ALA A 6 -3.05 -7.44 -3.26
N ILE A 7 -2.11 -6.59 -3.68
CA ILE A 7 -1.61 -5.48 -2.88
C ILE A 7 -1.74 -4.21 -3.70
N TRP A 8 -2.42 -3.22 -3.13
CA TRP A 8 -2.70 -1.94 -3.78
C TRP A 8 -2.23 -0.79 -2.91
N LEU A 9 -1.74 0.26 -3.54
CA LEU A 9 -1.22 1.44 -2.87
C LEU A 9 -1.94 2.67 -3.41
N ALA A 10 -2.46 3.53 -2.53
CA ALA A 10 -3.03 4.83 -2.91
C ALA A 10 -1.91 5.88 -3.02
N THR A 11 -1.85 6.63 -4.13
CA THR A 11 -0.80 7.63 -4.33
C THR A 11 -1.03 8.89 -3.49
N GLU A 12 -2.29 9.22 -3.23
CA GLU A 12 -2.66 10.38 -2.41
C GLU A 12 -2.49 10.12 -0.90
N PRO A 13 -2.09 11.15 -0.13
CA PRO A 13 -1.88 10.99 1.30
C PRO A 13 -3.19 10.85 2.09
N MET A 14 -3.15 10.06 3.16
CA MET A 14 -4.23 9.90 4.13
C MET A 14 -3.87 10.54 5.48
N ASP A 15 -4.87 11.07 6.19
CA ASP A 15 -4.70 11.43 7.60
C ASP A 15 -4.50 10.16 8.44
N MET A 16 -3.39 10.09 9.18
CA MET A 16 -3.07 8.93 10.02
C MET A 16 -3.94 8.83 11.28
N ARG A 17 -4.75 9.84 11.57
CA ARG A 17 -5.79 9.79 12.62
C ARG A 17 -7.02 8.97 12.19
N ALA A 18 -7.22 8.74 10.89
CA ALA A 18 -8.34 8.00 10.34
C ALA A 18 -8.43 6.57 10.89
N GLY A 19 -9.54 6.20 11.52
CA GLY A 19 -9.79 4.85 12.02
C GLY A 19 -10.11 3.85 10.90
N THR A 20 -10.55 2.64 11.28
CA THR A 20 -10.89 1.55 10.35
C THR A 20 -11.96 1.97 9.35
N GLU A 21 -13.07 2.54 9.79
CA GLU A 21 -14.18 2.95 8.90
C GLU A 21 -13.77 4.02 7.90
N THR A 22 -12.99 5.03 8.34
CA THR A 22 -12.50 6.07 7.45
C THR A 22 -11.50 5.53 6.43
N ALA A 23 -10.64 4.60 6.85
CA ALA A 23 -9.73 3.91 5.92
C ALA A 23 -10.51 3.04 4.94
N LEU A 24 -11.55 2.33 5.36
CA LEU A 24 -12.43 1.54 4.49
C LEU A 24 -13.15 2.43 3.47
N ALA A 25 -13.72 3.55 3.92
CA ALA A 25 -14.34 4.53 3.03
C ALA A 25 -13.33 5.06 1.99
N ARG A 26 -12.08 5.29 2.41
CA ARG A 26 -11.00 5.66 1.48
C ARG A 26 -10.66 4.54 0.51
N VAL A 27 -10.70 3.28 0.94
CA VAL A 27 -10.52 2.13 0.04
C VAL A 27 -11.59 2.11 -1.04
N VAL A 28 -12.86 2.24 -0.65
CA VAL A 28 -13.98 2.27 -1.61
C VAL A 28 -13.85 3.46 -2.58
N ALA A 29 -13.48 4.64 -2.08
CA ALA A 29 -13.33 5.83 -2.90
C ALA A 29 -12.18 5.74 -3.93
N VAL A 30 -11.08 5.06 -3.60
CA VAL A 30 -9.90 4.97 -4.48
C VAL A 30 -9.94 3.73 -5.36
N PHE A 31 -10.22 2.56 -4.78
CA PHE A 31 -10.10 1.25 -5.42
C PHE A 31 -11.47 0.61 -5.77
N GLY A 32 -12.57 1.33 -5.56
CA GLY A 32 -13.94 0.90 -5.84
C GLY A 32 -14.55 -0.07 -4.81
N ALA A 33 -13.77 -0.98 -4.23
CA ALA A 33 -14.21 -1.90 -3.19
C ALA A 33 -13.03 -2.48 -2.38
N ALA A 34 -13.30 -2.86 -1.14
CA ALA A 34 -12.41 -3.73 -0.37
C ALA A 34 -12.71 -5.20 -0.73
N LYS A 35 -11.86 -5.81 -1.56
CA LYS A 35 -12.03 -7.19 -2.04
C LYS A 35 -11.41 -8.19 -1.06
N PRO A 36 -11.96 -9.42 -0.93
CA PRO A 36 -11.35 -10.50 -0.18
C PRO A 36 -9.87 -10.72 -0.52
N HIS A 37 -9.07 -10.98 0.52
CA HIS A 37 -7.63 -11.24 0.43
C HIS A 37 -6.82 -10.09 -0.21
N CYS A 38 -7.27 -8.85 -0.10
CA CYS A 38 -6.53 -7.68 -0.59
C CYS A 38 -5.97 -6.83 0.55
N ALA A 39 -4.78 -6.26 0.30
CA ALA A 39 -4.15 -5.25 1.15
C ALA A 39 -4.14 -3.88 0.45
N TYR A 40 -4.54 -2.84 1.17
CA TYR A 40 -4.62 -1.46 0.68
C TYR A 40 -3.74 -0.56 1.53
N LEU A 41 -2.73 0.04 0.91
CA LEU A 41 -1.67 0.78 1.56
C LEU A 41 -1.90 2.29 1.38
N PHE A 42 -1.72 3.02 2.47
CA PHE A 42 -1.83 4.47 2.53
C PHE A 42 -0.66 5.05 3.29
N ALA A 43 -0.12 6.18 2.84
CA ALA A 43 0.87 6.94 3.58
C ALA A 43 0.35 8.32 3.97
N ASN A 44 0.98 8.93 4.97
CA ASN A 44 0.78 10.35 5.21
C ASN A 44 1.58 11.20 4.21
N ARG A 45 1.28 12.50 4.15
CA ARG A 45 1.97 13.45 3.25
C ARG A 45 3.50 13.47 3.39
N ARG A 46 4.03 13.12 4.56
CA ARG A 46 5.49 13.04 4.82
C ARG A 46 6.10 11.68 4.51
N ALA A 47 5.28 10.70 4.11
CA ALA A 47 5.63 9.31 3.89
C ALA A 47 6.43 8.68 5.05
N ASN A 48 6.21 9.10 6.30
CA ASN A 48 6.90 8.55 7.47
C ASN A 48 6.01 7.63 8.31
N ARG A 49 4.72 7.55 7.97
CA ARG A 49 3.74 6.62 8.56
C ARG A 49 2.93 6.02 7.43
N MET A 50 2.65 4.74 7.57
CA MET A 50 1.83 3.97 6.65
C MET A 50 0.71 3.28 7.42
N LYS A 51 -0.47 3.19 6.81
CA LYS A 51 -1.55 2.30 7.22
C LYS A 51 -1.79 1.27 6.14
N VAL A 52 -2.15 0.06 6.56
CA VAL A 52 -2.51 -1.04 5.68
C VAL A 52 -3.87 -1.55 6.13
N LEU A 53 -4.88 -1.36 5.29
CA LEU A 53 -6.18 -2.00 5.47
C LEU A 53 -6.14 -3.35 4.74
N VAL A 54 -6.46 -4.43 5.44
CA VAL A 54 -6.50 -5.77 4.86
C VAL A 54 -7.90 -6.33 5.01
N HIS A 55 -8.48 -6.81 3.93
CA HIS A 55 -9.67 -7.65 3.99
C HIS A 55 -9.23 -9.12 3.93
N ASP A 56 -9.40 -9.88 5.00
CA ASP A 56 -8.86 -11.25 5.10
C ASP A 56 -9.75 -12.32 4.47
N GLY A 57 -10.95 -11.94 4.04
CA GLY A 57 -11.97 -12.80 3.43
C GLY A 57 -13.26 -12.84 4.26
N VAL A 58 -13.16 -12.51 5.54
CA VAL A 58 -14.28 -12.50 6.49
C VAL A 58 -14.45 -11.12 7.14
N GLY A 59 -13.34 -10.45 7.45
CA GLY A 59 -13.34 -9.16 8.10
C GLY A 59 -12.18 -8.28 7.64
N ILE A 60 -12.02 -7.16 8.35
CA ILE A 60 -11.04 -6.14 8.04
C ILE A 60 -10.06 -5.93 9.20
N TRP A 61 -8.80 -5.76 8.84
CA TRP A 61 -7.71 -5.39 9.74
C TRP A 61 -7.18 -4.03 9.33
N LEU A 62 -6.80 -3.20 10.30
CA LEU A 62 -6.08 -1.96 10.05
C LEU A 62 -4.75 -1.98 10.81
N ALA A 63 -3.66 -2.20 10.08
CA ALA A 63 -2.32 -2.13 10.62
C ALA A 63 -1.72 -0.73 10.43
N ALA A 64 -0.91 -0.29 11.39
CA ALA A 64 -0.12 0.93 11.27
C ALA A 64 1.37 0.59 11.34
N ARG A 65 2.18 1.21 10.46
CA ARG A 65 3.62 1.03 10.42
C ARG A 65 4.33 2.38 10.43
N ARG A 66 5.40 2.47 11.23
CA ARG A 66 6.37 3.57 11.25
C ARG A 66 7.76 2.95 11.22
N LEU A 67 8.67 3.52 10.43
CA LEU A 67 10.08 3.14 10.49
C LEU A 67 10.73 3.76 11.72
N ASN A 68 11.72 3.08 12.29
CA ASN A 68 12.53 3.64 13.38
C ASN A 68 13.29 4.90 12.92
N GLN A 69 13.77 4.87 11.68
CA GLN A 69 14.42 5.98 11.01
C GLN A 69 13.99 6.03 9.54
N GLY A 70 14.02 7.22 8.93
CA GLY A 70 13.72 7.40 7.51
C GLY A 70 12.24 7.52 7.16
N LYS A 71 11.93 7.25 5.88
CA LYS A 71 10.61 7.41 5.25
C LYS A 71 10.39 6.26 4.25
N PHE A 72 9.13 6.01 3.93
CA PHE A 72 8.73 5.13 2.83
C PHE A 72 8.94 5.83 1.49
N HIS A 73 9.40 5.08 0.47
CA HIS A 73 9.46 5.57 -0.90
C HIS A 73 8.05 5.53 -1.52
N TRP A 74 7.26 6.57 -1.28
CA TRP A 74 5.90 6.65 -1.82
C TRP A 74 5.89 7.17 -3.26
N PRO A 75 5.05 6.62 -4.16
CA PRO A 75 4.90 7.16 -5.51
C PRO A 75 4.23 8.54 -5.45
N GLY A 76 4.65 9.44 -6.33
CA GLY A 76 3.98 10.73 -6.50
C GLY A 76 2.63 10.59 -7.20
N THR A 77 1.79 11.61 -7.08
CA THR A 77 0.43 11.67 -7.67
C THR A 77 0.40 11.61 -9.19
N HIS A 78 1.53 11.80 -9.88
CA HIS A 78 1.65 11.70 -11.33
C HIS A 78 1.48 10.26 -11.87
N ARG A 79 1.51 9.22 -11.02
CA ARG A 79 1.31 7.82 -11.42
C ARG A 79 -0.16 7.36 -11.40
N GLY A 80 -1.12 8.28 -11.32
CA GLY A 80 -2.54 7.97 -11.14
C GLY A 80 -2.92 7.88 -9.66
N LEU A 81 -4.14 7.40 -9.37
CA LEU A 81 -4.68 7.36 -8.01
C LEU A 81 -4.21 6.13 -7.21
N GLU A 82 -3.85 5.05 -7.89
CA GLU A 82 -3.47 3.77 -7.30
C GLU A 82 -2.33 3.08 -8.05
N VAL A 83 -1.57 2.23 -7.34
CA VAL A 83 -0.52 1.38 -7.91
C VAL A 83 -0.62 -0.03 -7.33
N GLY A 84 -0.63 -1.04 -8.18
CA GLY A 84 -0.51 -2.44 -7.77
C GLY A 84 0.93 -2.79 -7.42
N LEU A 85 1.14 -3.57 -6.36
CA LEU A 85 2.44 -4.06 -5.93
C LEU A 85 2.50 -5.58 -6.01
N ASP A 86 3.66 -6.11 -6.37
CA ASP A 86 4.00 -7.51 -6.11
C ASP A 86 4.55 -7.70 -4.68
N ALA A 87 4.80 -8.96 -4.31
CA ALA A 87 5.28 -9.31 -2.99
C ALA A 87 6.68 -8.75 -2.69
N GLU A 88 7.58 -8.74 -3.68
CA GLU A 88 8.95 -8.22 -3.50
C GLU A 88 8.95 -6.70 -3.34
N GLN A 89 8.11 -6.00 -4.11
CA GLN A 89 7.92 -4.57 -4.00
C GLN A 89 7.35 -4.19 -2.64
N LEU A 90 6.39 -4.97 -2.13
CA LEU A 90 5.89 -4.77 -0.76
C LEU A 90 7.02 -4.99 0.27
N GLN A 91 7.82 -6.04 0.13
CA GLN A 91 8.94 -6.32 1.04
C GLN A 91 9.96 -5.16 1.06
N ALA A 92 10.35 -4.65 -0.11
CA ALA A 92 11.21 -3.47 -0.20
C ALA A 92 10.56 -2.23 0.44
N LEU A 93 9.28 -1.97 0.13
CA LEU A 93 8.55 -0.83 0.66
C LEU A 93 8.44 -0.87 2.20
N VAL A 94 8.12 -2.02 2.81
CA VAL A 94 7.98 -2.11 4.28
C VAL A 94 9.31 -1.88 5.00
N LEU A 95 10.44 -2.12 4.34
CA LEU A 95 11.79 -1.81 4.85
C LEU A 95 12.19 -0.35 4.61
N GLY A 96 11.40 0.42 3.85
CA GLY A 96 11.73 1.79 3.48
C GLY A 96 12.74 1.88 2.33
N LEU A 97 12.84 0.84 1.50
CA LEU A 97 13.71 0.83 0.32
C LEU A 97 12.95 1.29 -0.94
N PRO A 98 13.65 1.79 -1.98
CA PRO A 98 13.06 2.02 -3.30
C PRO A 98 12.56 0.71 -3.89
N TRP A 99 11.26 0.60 -4.13
CA TRP A 99 10.62 -0.64 -4.59
C TRP A 99 10.29 -0.64 -6.08
N GLN A 100 10.26 0.53 -6.73
CA GLN A 100 9.71 0.70 -8.08
C GLN A 100 10.43 -0.10 -9.18
N ARG A 101 11.65 -0.57 -8.91
CA ARG A 101 12.51 -1.32 -9.85
C ARG A 101 12.81 -2.73 -9.36
N VAL A 102 12.10 -3.20 -8.33
CA VAL A 102 12.23 -4.54 -7.76
C VAL A 102 11.08 -5.42 -8.28
N GLY A 103 11.26 -6.74 -8.25
CA GLY A 103 10.27 -7.70 -8.74
C GLY A 103 10.18 -7.74 -10.26
N ALA A 104 8.97 -7.96 -10.77
CA ALA A 104 8.74 -8.11 -12.21
C ALA A 104 9.21 -6.88 -13.03
N ASN A 105 9.19 -5.70 -12.42
CA ASN A 105 9.63 -4.44 -13.04
C ASN A 105 11.16 -4.31 -13.20
N GLY A 106 11.94 -5.22 -12.61
CA GLY A 106 13.40 -5.27 -12.76
C GLY A 106 13.87 -6.14 -13.93
N ALA A 107 12.97 -6.82 -14.64
CA ALA A 107 13.32 -7.72 -15.73
C ALA A 107 13.88 -6.95 -16.93
N ILE A 108 15.04 -7.39 -17.44
CA ILE A 108 15.59 -6.94 -18.72
C ILE A 108 15.02 -7.85 -19.80
N THR A 109 14.19 -7.31 -20.69
CA THR A 109 13.61 -8.03 -21.82
C THR A 109 14.22 -7.54 -23.13
N VAL A 110 14.52 -8.46 -24.04
CA VAL A 110 14.87 -8.11 -25.43
C VAL A 110 13.57 -7.75 -26.16
N ILE A 111 13.56 -6.59 -26.84
CA ILE A 111 12.44 -6.15 -27.69
C ILE A 111 12.44 -6.95 -28.99
#